data_AF-A0A0D7EPJ9-F1
#
_entry.id   AF-A0A0D7EPJ9-F1
#
_cell.length_a   1.000
_cell.length_b   1.000
_cell.length_c   1.000
_cell.angle_alpha   90.00
_cell.angle_beta   90.00
_cell.angle_gamma   90.00
#
_symmetry.space_group_name_H-M   'P 1'
#
loop_
_entity.id
_entity.type
_entity.pdbx_description
1 polymer ?
#
loop_
_entity_poly.entity_id
_entity_poly.type
_entity_poly.pdbx_seq_one_letter_code
_entity_poly.pdbx_strand_id
1 'polypeptide(L)'
;MGSACLSGILLEVSAHPKPGLVTPRSMGAHADMDQQTFMLTSAAIAPCFHRCAAIGLTHGGEAAAVLPPVRAVGRDYDVLLMAASNGVNTQRGALFALGITAAAAGRAHHHNSAPTSTQIFAEAAAITAGLV
;
A
#
# COMPACT_ATOMS: atom_id res chain seq x y z
N MET A 1 -9.92 4.18 5.15
CA MET A 1 -9.02 4.04 3.98
C MET A 1 -7.70 3.40 4.39
N GLY A 2 -6.80 4.11 5.09
CA GLY A 2 -5.49 3.54 5.49
C GLY A 2 -5.57 2.23 6.28
N SER A 3 -6.50 2.14 7.24
CA SER A 3 -6.74 0.92 8.01
C SER A 3 -7.17 -0.27 7.15
N ALA A 4 -7.93 -0.05 6.08
CA ALA A 4 -8.35 -1.11 5.16
C ALA A 4 -7.17 -1.68 4.38
N CYS A 5 -6.19 -0.84 3.99
CA CYS A 5 -4.95 -1.29 3.37
C CYS A 5 -4.13 -2.15 4.34
N LEU A 6 -4.02 -1.76 5.62
CA LEU A 6 -3.37 -2.56 6.65
C LEU A 6 -4.11 -3.89 6.89
N SER A 7 -5.44 -3.87 7.00
CA SER A 7 -6.22 -5.10 7.14
C SER A 7 -6.01 -6.03 5.94
N GLY A 8 -6.01 -5.48 4.73
CA GLY A 8 -5.76 -6.25 3.51
C GLY A 8 -4.40 -6.94 3.50
N ILE A 9 -3.32 -6.22 3.83
CA ILE A 9 -1.97 -6.80 3.83
C ILE A 9 -1.78 -7.85 4.94
N LEU A 10 -2.42 -7.67 6.10
CA LEU A 10 -2.39 -8.66 7.18
C LEU A 10 -3.23 -9.91 6.85
N LEU A 11 -4.36 -9.75 6.16
CA LEU A 11 -5.15 -10.87 5.66
C LEU A 11 -4.40 -11.64 4.56
N GLU A 12 -3.67 -10.93 3.70
CA GLU A 12 -2.85 -11.51 2.63
C GLU A 12 -1.78 -12.47 3.20
N VAL A 13 -1.02 -12.05 4.22
CA VAL A 13 0.01 -12.91 4.81
C VAL A 13 -0.57 -14.05 5.65
N SER A 14 -1.79 -13.87 6.15
CA SER A 14 -2.49 -14.89 6.94
C SER A 14 -3.14 -15.98 6.07
N ALA A 15 -3.26 -15.77 4.76
CA ALA A 15 -3.88 -16.73 3.86
C ALA A 15 -2.98 -17.92 3.54
N HIS A 16 -3.58 -19.10 3.41
CA HIS A 16 -2.93 -20.35 3.01
C HIS A 16 -3.95 -21.25 2.28
N PRO A 17 -3.58 -21.92 1.19
CA PRO A 17 -2.24 -22.00 0.57
C PRO A 17 -1.92 -20.81 -0.35
N LYS A 18 -0.63 -20.46 -0.46
CA LYS A 18 -0.10 -19.47 -1.42
C LYS A 18 1.23 -19.97 -2.00
N PRO A 19 1.23 -20.64 -3.17
CA PRO A 19 2.44 -21.25 -3.73
C PRO A 19 3.58 -20.23 -3.88
N GLY A 20 4.74 -20.53 -3.30
CA GLY A 20 5.94 -19.69 -3.37
C GLY A 20 5.95 -18.45 -2.47
N LEU A 21 4.85 -18.11 -1.79
CA LEU A 21 4.74 -16.92 -0.93
C LEU A 21 4.77 -17.28 0.56
N VAL A 22 5.06 -16.27 1.39
CA VAL A 22 4.97 -16.37 2.84
C VAL A 22 3.53 -16.60 3.28
N THR A 23 3.36 -17.53 4.23
CA THR A 23 2.09 -17.91 4.88
C THR A 23 2.35 -18.20 6.36
N PRO A 24 1.31 -18.45 7.18
CA PRO A 24 1.51 -18.87 8.57
C PRO A 24 2.19 -20.25 8.74
N ARG A 25 2.36 -21.01 7.65
CA ARG A 25 2.88 -22.38 7.67
C ARG A 25 4.17 -22.56 6.88
N SER A 26 4.63 -21.53 6.17
CA SER A 26 5.77 -21.63 5.26
C SER A 26 6.32 -20.25 4.92
N MET A 27 7.64 -20.15 4.80
CA MET A 27 8.33 -18.98 4.22
C MET A 27 8.19 -18.93 2.68
N GLY A 28 7.56 -19.93 2.07
CA GLY A 28 7.44 -20.01 0.61
C GLY A 28 8.81 -20.24 -0.03
N ALA A 29 9.14 -19.45 -1.05
CA ALA A 29 10.45 -19.45 -1.68
C ALA A 29 11.49 -18.59 -0.94
N HIS A 30 11.09 -17.90 0.14
CA HIS A 30 11.98 -17.03 0.89
C HIS A 30 12.84 -17.82 1.88
N ALA A 31 14.09 -17.38 2.01
CA ALA A 31 15.02 -17.83 3.06
C ALA A 31 15.30 -16.72 4.09
N ASP A 32 14.79 -15.51 3.83
CA ASP A 32 15.15 -14.25 4.48
C ASP A 32 13.95 -13.57 5.16
N MET A 33 12.72 -14.09 5.01
CA MET A 33 11.56 -13.60 5.74
C MET A 33 10.54 -14.68 6.05
N ASP A 34 9.81 -14.46 7.14
CA ASP A 34 8.69 -15.27 7.60
C ASP A 34 7.45 -14.39 7.87
N GLN A 35 6.37 -15.02 8.36
CA GLN A 35 5.13 -14.30 8.68
C GLN A 35 5.37 -13.18 9.71
N GLN A 36 6.21 -13.43 10.73
CA GLN A 36 6.48 -12.45 11.77
C GLN A 36 7.18 -11.20 11.21
N THR A 37 8.21 -11.40 10.39
CA THR A 37 8.92 -10.33 9.68
C THR A 37 7.96 -9.52 8.80
N PHE A 38 7.08 -10.20 8.08
CA PHE A 38 6.06 -9.56 7.24
C PHE A 38 5.06 -8.74 8.05
N MET A 39 4.58 -9.25 9.20
CA MET A 39 3.66 -8.51 10.09
C MET A 39 4.33 -7.29 10.72
N LEU A 40 5.57 -7.42 11.22
CA LEU A 40 6.33 -6.31 11.80
C LEU A 40 6.57 -5.20 10.78
N THR A 41 6.99 -5.57 9.58
CA THR A 41 7.20 -4.62 8.48
C THR A 41 5.90 -3.99 7.99
N SER A 42 4.77 -4.71 8.03
CA SER A 42 3.42 -4.17 7.77
C SER A 42 3.00 -3.12 8.80
N ALA A 43 3.26 -3.37 10.08
CA ALA A 43 3.00 -2.41 11.14
C ALA A 43 3.85 -1.14 10.96
N ALA A 44 5.12 -1.28 10.58
CA ALA A 44 6.04 -0.17 10.34
C ALA A 44 5.55 0.77 9.21
N ILE A 45 4.94 0.22 8.15
CA ILE A 45 4.45 1.01 7.01
C ILE A 45 2.98 1.42 7.10
N ALA A 46 2.22 0.95 8.10
CA ALA A 46 0.79 1.26 8.23
C ALA A 46 0.48 2.78 8.15
N PRO A 47 1.25 3.69 8.77
CA PRO A 47 0.98 5.13 8.69
C PRO A 47 1.14 5.71 7.27
N CYS A 48 1.88 5.04 6.37
CA CYS A 48 1.98 5.40 4.94
C CYS A 48 0.59 5.46 4.30
N PHE A 49 -0.23 4.43 4.51
CA PHE A 49 -1.53 4.32 3.87
C PHE A 49 -2.49 5.42 4.34
N HIS A 50 -2.39 5.83 5.60
CA HIS A 50 -3.16 6.97 6.11
C HIS A 50 -2.72 8.30 5.48
N ARG A 51 -1.40 8.51 5.35
CA ARG A 51 -0.85 9.71 4.70
C ARG A 51 -1.23 9.79 3.22
N CYS A 52 -1.11 8.68 2.48
CA CYS A 52 -1.51 8.64 1.07
C CYS A 52 -3.01 8.92 0.90
N ALA A 53 -3.86 8.34 1.75
CA ALA A 53 -5.29 8.64 1.75
C ALA A 53 -5.59 10.13 2.04
N ALA A 54 -4.89 10.73 3.00
CA ALA A 54 -5.04 12.15 3.30
C ALA A 54 -4.62 13.06 2.13
N ILE A 55 -3.55 12.70 1.42
CA ILE A 55 -3.14 13.40 0.19
C ILE A 55 -4.27 13.38 -0.83
N GLY A 56 -4.81 12.19 -1.14
CA GLY A 56 -5.91 12.06 -2.09
C GLY A 56 -7.16 12.84 -1.67
N LEU A 57 -7.52 12.78 -0.38
CA LEU A 57 -8.71 13.44 0.17
C LEU A 57 -8.65 14.97 0.10
N THR A 58 -7.45 15.55 0.20
CA THR A 58 -7.27 17.02 0.23
C THR A 58 -6.86 17.60 -1.13
N HIS A 59 -6.62 16.75 -2.14
CA HIS A 59 -6.17 17.18 -3.44
C HIS A 59 -7.35 17.58 -4.34
N GLY A 60 -7.44 18.87 -4.67
CA GLY A 60 -8.49 19.41 -5.55
C GLY A 60 -8.12 19.51 -7.04
N GLY A 61 -6.87 19.21 -7.41
CA GLY A 61 -6.36 19.37 -8.78
C GLY A 61 -6.51 18.12 -9.64
N GLU A 62 -5.75 18.05 -10.74
CA GLU A 62 -5.68 16.89 -11.64
C GLU A 62 -5.22 15.62 -10.91
N ALA A 63 -5.77 14.46 -11.28
CA ALA A 63 -5.46 13.18 -10.64
C ALA A 63 -3.96 12.83 -10.74
N ALA A 64 -3.33 13.06 -11.90
CA ALA A 64 -1.90 12.80 -12.09
C ALA A 64 -1.00 13.60 -11.12
N ALA A 65 -1.46 14.76 -10.63
CA ALA A 65 -0.72 15.57 -9.66
C ALA A 65 -0.73 15.00 -8.22
N VAL A 66 -1.52 13.94 -7.95
CA VAL A 66 -1.50 13.20 -6.68
C VAL A 66 -0.25 12.30 -6.58
N LEU A 67 0.25 11.81 -7.71
CA LEU A 67 1.33 10.82 -7.72
C LEU A 67 2.66 11.34 -7.12
N PRO A 68 3.14 12.57 -7.41
CA PRO A 68 4.38 13.07 -6.83
C PRO A 68 4.42 13.10 -5.29
N PRO A 69 3.43 13.67 -4.57
CA PRO A 69 3.43 13.63 -3.11
C PRO A 69 3.24 12.21 -2.55
N VAL A 70 2.43 11.36 -3.19
CA VAL A 70 2.30 9.94 -2.79
C VAL A 70 3.63 9.20 -2.94
N ARG A 71 4.37 9.46 -4.02
CA ARG A 71 5.70 8.87 -4.25
C ARG A 71 6.72 9.35 -3.22
N ALA A 72 6.69 10.63 -2.83
CA ALA A 72 7.56 11.15 -1.79
C ALA A 72 7.33 10.40 -0.46
N VAL A 73 6.06 10.29 -0.03
CA VAL A 73 5.70 9.50 1.17
C VAL A 73 6.14 8.05 1.01
N GLY A 74 5.87 7.42 -0.13
CA GLY A 74 6.28 6.04 -0.38
C GLY A 74 7.78 5.81 -0.23
N ARG A 75 8.63 6.76 -0.67
CA ARG A 75 10.09 6.68 -0.50
C ARG A 75 10.52 6.75 0.97
N ASP A 76 9.88 7.60 1.77
CA ASP A 76 10.17 7.69 3.21
C ASP A 76 9.84 6.36 3.92
N TYR A 77 8.71 5.74 3.57
CA TYR A 77 8.32 4.46 4.15
C TYR A 77 9.05 3.26 3.55
N ASP A 78 9.65 3.36 2.36
CA ASP A 78 10.57 2.35 1.83
C ASP A 78 11.80 2.22 2.73
N VAL A 79 12.34 3.35 3.21
CA VAL A 79 13.45 3.36 4.17
C VAL A 79 13.05 2.69 5.49
N LEU A 80 11.86 3.03 6.01
CA LEU A 80 11.35 2.41 7.25
C LEU A 80 11.08 0.91 7.08
N LEU A 81 10.56 0.51 5.91
CA LEU A 81 10.35 -0.90 5.58
C LEU A 81 11.66 -1.67 5.60
N MET A 82 12.71 -1.10 4.99
CA MET A 82 14.04 -1.71 4.94
C MET A 82 14.71 -1.77 6.31
N ALA A 83 14.53 -0.75 7.14
CA ALA A 83 15.02 -0.78 8.52
C ALA A 83 14.31 -1.86 9.35
N ALA A 84 12.98 -1.95 9.24
CA ALA A 84 12.17 -2.93 9.96
C ALA A 84 12.41 -4.38 9.50
N SER A 85 12.86 -4.57 8.26
CA SER A 85 13.14 -5.88 7.68
C SER A 85 14.61 -6.28 7.71
N ASN A 86 15.49 -5.47 8.31
CA ASN A 86 16.94 -5.67 8.26
C ASN A 86 17.48 -5.82 6.81
N GLY A 87 16.95 -5.01 5.89
CA GLY A 87 17.35 -4.99 4.48
C GLY A 87 16.64 -6.01 3.58
N VAL A 88 15.74 -6.84 4.12
CA VAL A 88 14.98 -7.83 3.34
C VAL A 88 13.86 -7.17 2.54
N ASN A 89 13.79 -7.45 1.24
CA ASN A 89 12.74 -6.95 0.36
C ASN A 89 11.41 -7.67 0.60
N THR A 90 10.73 -7.34 1.70
CA THR A 90 9.51 -8.03 2.11
C THR A 90 8.32 -7.72 1.20
N GLN A 91 7.94 -6.44 1.12
CA GLN A 91 6.66 -6.06 0.53
C GLN A 91 6.65 -4.67 -0.12
N ARG A 92 7.75 -4.27 -0.77
CA ARG A 92 7.86 -2.97 -1.48
C ARG A 92 6.78 -2.78 -2.54
N GLY A 93 6.42 -3.87 -3.24
CA GLY A 93 5.31 -3.86 -4.20
C GLY A 93 3.96 -3.55 -3.55
N ALA A 94 3.70 -4.09 -2.36
CA ALA A 94 2.48 -3.80 -1.61
C ALA A 94 2.47 -2.35 -1.08
N LEU A 95 3.61 -1.84 -0.60
CA LEU A 95 3.76 -0.43 -0.22
C LEU A 95 3.39 0.50 -1.37
N PHE A 96 3.89 0.23 -2.57
CA PHE A 96 3.57 0.99 -3.78
C PHE A 96 2.09 0.90 -4.15
N ALA A 97 1.57 -0.31 -4.36
CA ALA A 97 0.21 -0.53 -4.84
C ALA A 97 -0.83 -0.01 -3.84
N LEU A 98 -0.72 -0.37 -2.56
CA LEU A 98 -1.66 0.07 -1.53
C LEU A 98 -1.52 1.56 -1.21
N GLY A 99 -0.32 2.15 -1.34
CA GLY A 99 -0.12 3.59 -1.24
C GLY A 99 -0.94 4.35 -2.28
N ILE A 100 -0.88 3.92 -3.56
CA ILE A 100 -1.68 4.50 -4.64
C ILE A 100 -3.16 4.23 -4.42
N THR A 101 -3.57 3.01 -4.07
CA THR A 101 -4.98 2.68 -3.80
C THR A 101 -5.54 3.51 -2.64
N ALA A 102 -4.76 3.76 -1.58
CA ALA A 102 -5.18 4.60 -0.47
C ALA A 102 -5.40 6.05 -0.91
N ALA A 103 -4.50 6.61 -1.73
CA ALA A 103 -4.67 7.95 -2.29
C ALA A 103 -5.88 8.03 -3.25
N ALA A 104 -6.06 7.03 -4.11
CA ALA A 104 -7.21 6.92 -4.97
C ALA A 104 -8.52 6.86 -4.18
N ALA A 105 -8.55 6.11 -3.07
CA ALA A 105 -9.70 6.05 -2.18
C ALA A 105 -9.99 7.40 -1.50
N GLY A 106 -8.95 8.11 -1.05
CA GLY A 106 -9.06 9.48 -0.53
C GLY A 106 -9.68 10.42 -1.56
N ARG A 107 -9.19 10.38 -2.78
CA ARG A 107 -9.65 11.24 -3.86
C ARG A 107 -11.06 10.91 -4.34
N ALA A 108 -11.37 9.62 -4.51
CA ALA A 108 -12.73 9.18 -4.81
C ALA A 108 -13.72 9.66 -3.73
N HIS A 109 -13.31 9.63 -2.47
CA HIS A 109 -14.11 10.11 -1.35
C HIS A 109 -14.28 11.64 -1.32
N HIS A 110 -13.28 12.39 -1.78
CA HIS A 110 -13.41 13.85 -1.96
C HIS A 110 -14.54 14.18 -2.93
N HIS A 111 -14.75 13.37 -3.97
CA HIS A 111 -15.84 13.55 -4.93
C HIS A 111 -17.18 12.92 -4.49
N ASN A 112 -17.15 11.82 -3.73
CA ASN A 112 -18.32 11.10 -3.25
C ASN A 112 -18.03 10.45 -1.90
N SER A 113 -18.73 10.85 -0.83
CA SER A 113 -18.52 10.32 0.54
C SER A 113 -18.65 8.80 0.70
N ALA A 114 -19.24 8.08 -0.27
CA ALA A 114 -19.28 6.62 -0.29
C ALA A 114 -18.86 6.09 -1.68
N PRO A 115 -17.55 6.11 -2.01
CA PRO A 115 -17.09 5.70 -3.33
C PRO A 115 -17.16 4.19 -3.51
N THR A 116 -17.55 3.74 -4.70
CA THR A 116 -17.51 2.32 -5.06
C THR A 116 -16.08 1.86 -5.39
N SER A 117 -15.84 0.55 -5.39
CA SER A 117 -14.55 -0.01 -5.83
C SER A 117 -14.18 0.43 -7.26
N THR A 118 -15.16 0.49 -8.16
CA THR A 118 -14.97 0.99 -9.53
C THR A 118 -14.47 2.43 -9.55
N GLN A 119 -15.03 3.31 -8.73
CA GLN A 119 -14.59 4.70 -8.62
C GLN A 119 -13.17 4.80 -8.07
N ILE A 120 -12.84 3.98 -7.06
CA ILE A 120 -11.49 3.95 -6.49
C ILE A 120 -10.47 3.47 -7.54
N PHE A 121 -10.77 2.42 -8.30
CA PHE A 121 -9.86 1.94 -9.35
C PHE A 121 -9.75 2.90 -10.53
N ALA A 122 -10.81 3.64 -10.86
CA ALA A 122 -10.76 4.69 -11.86
C ALA A 122 -9.81 5.83 -11.43
N GLU A 123 -9.88 6.26 -10.16
CA GLU A 123 -8.93 7.25 -9.62
C GLU A 123 -7.51 6.69 -9.60
N ALA A 124 -7.30 5.42 -9.24
CA ALA A 124 -5.96 4.81 -9.26
C ALA A 124 -5.37 4.80 -10.68
N ALA A 125 -6.18 4.46 -11.70
CA ALA A 125 -5.77 4.52 -13.10
C ALA A 125 -5.44 5.96 -13.53
N ALA A 126 -6.25 6.95 -13.13
CA ALA A 126 -6.01 8.36 -13.46
C ALA A 126 -4.76 8.92 -12.77
N ILE A 127 -4.52 8.57 -11.50
CA ILE A 127 -3.32 8.95 -10.74
C ILE A 127 -2.06 8.37 -11.40
N THR A 128 -2.15 7.17 -11.95
CA THR A 128 -1.01 6.45 -12.54
C THR A 128 -0.88 6.64 -14.05
N ALA A 129 -1.68 7.49 -14.66
CA ALA A 129 -1.60 7.77 -16.09
C ALA A 129 -0.18 8.29 -16.45
N GLY A 130 0.48 7.61 -17.39
CA GLY A 130 1.82 7.97 -17.86
C GLY A 130 2.98 7.47 -16.99
N LEU A 131 2.73 6.63 -15.98
CA LEU A 131 3.80 5.82 -15.37
C LEU A 131 4.31 4.80 -16.42
N VAL A 132 5.62 4.84 -16.68
CA VAL A 132 6.35 3.88 -17.52
C VAL A 132 7.24 3.02 -16.63
#